data_AF-A0A2V9A5D5-F1
#
_entry.id   AF-A0A2V9A5D5-F1
#
_cell.length_a   1.000
_cell.length_b   1.000
_cell.length_c   1.000
_cell.angle_alpha   90.00
_cell.angle_beta   90.00
_cell.angle_gamma   90.00
#
_symmetry.space_group_name_H-M   'P 1'
#
loop_
_entity.id
_entity.type
_entity.pdbx_description
1 polymer ?
#
loop_
_entity_poly.entity_id
_entity_poly.type
_entity_poly.pdbx_seq_one_letter_code
_entity_poly.pdbx_strand_id
1 'polypeptide(L)'
;MGGENSAGVLSDLQRYDPVLDAWTTLTSMPTARAGATAAAVDDSIFVIGGRQSTGGPCSGGPYLGTVERYDIDTDTWSTVAPLPNPRSDLAAVAHGGKIFVFGGCTGTASAPSVTNEVDMYDPQTNTWATGLTPMPTARASLVAGHSGDQVYAIGGTDGASAKNVNEVYDISRDSWSSNTPMPTARQEAGAHSHGGRIYVVGGAQPAFGSSTDANEVFKP
;
A
#
# COMPACT_ATOMS: atom_id res chain seq x y z
N MET A 1 1.59 6.49 10.13
CA MET A 1 0.24 7.08 10.19
C MET A 1 -0.73 5.94 10.41
N GLY A 2 -1.53 6.00 11.47
CA GLY A 2 -2.41 4.90 11.88
C GLY A 2 -1.64 3.64 12.24
N GLY A 3 -2.15 2.49 11.83
CA GLY A 3 -1.68 1.17 12.22
C GLY A 3 -2.58 0.53 13.28
N GLU A 4 -2.04 -0.45 13.99
CA GLU A 4 -2.74 -1.15 15.07
C GLU A 4 -1.79 -1.48 16.21
N ASN A 5 -2.34 -1.56 17.42
CA ASN A 5 -1.66 -2.08 18.60
C ASN A 5 -2.64 -2.89 19.47
N SER A 6 -2.22 -3.29 20.67
CA SER A 6 -3.07 -4.05 21.60
C SER A 6 -4.33 -3.30 22.07
N ALA A 7 -4.38 -1.96 21.95
CA ALA A 7 -5.54 -1.15 22.28
C ALA A 7 -6.52 -0.99 21.12
N GLY A 8 -6.09 -1.27 19.88
CA GLY A 8 -6.96 -1.23 18.71
C GLY A 8 -6.28 -0.61 17.49
N VAL A 9 -7.12 -0.18 16.56
CA VAL A 9 -6.70 0.53 15.36
C VAL A 9 -6.42 2.01 15.69
N LEU A 10 -5.36 2.55 15.11
CA LEU A 10 -4.82 3.86 15.43
C LEU A 10 -5.15 4.90 14.34
N SER A 11 -5.23 6.16 14.74
CA SER A 11 -5.29 7.31 13.83
C SER A 11 -4.07 8.22 13.94
N ASP A 12 -3.09 7.86 14.78
CA ASP A 12 -1.95 8.68 15.12
C ASP A 12 -1.10 9.06 13.90
N LEU A 13 -0.68 10.32 13.86
CA LEU A 13 0.34 10.82 12.94
C LEU A 13 1.54 11.29 13.76
N GLN A 14 2.70 10.70 13.47
CA GLN A 14 3.97 11.07 14.09
C GLN A 14 5.01 11.28 12.99
N ARG A 15 5.82 12.34 13.15
CA ARG A 15 6.93 12.68 12.26
C ARG A 15 8.24 12.50 13.00
N TYR A 16 9.21 11.85 12.37
CA TYR A 16 10.59 11.77 12.85
C TYR A 16 11.45 12.81 12.12
N ASP A 17 12.20 13.60 12.89
CA ASP A 17 13.23 14.50 12.39
C ASP A 17 14.62 13.87 12.61
N PRO A 18 15.36 13.50 11.55
CA PRO A 18 16.67 12.85 11.69
C PRO A 18 17.80 13.80 12.10
N VAL A 19 17.61 15.13 11.97
CA VAL A 19 18.60 16.13 12.43
C VAL A 19 18.49 16.33 13.93
N LEU A 20 17.25 16.36 14.43
CA LEU A 20 16.97 16.54 15.87
C LEU A 20 16.90 15.24 16.65
N ASP A 21 16.87 14.09 15.96
CA ASP A 21 16.62 12.76 16.53
C ASP A 21 15.38 12.75 17.44
N ALA A 22 14.28 13.28 16.90
CA ALA A 22 13.06 13.52 17.69
C ALA A 22 11.80 13.13 16.93
N TRP A 23 10.86 12.54 17.67
CA TRP A 23 9.48 12.32 17.21
C TRP A 23 8.59 13.47 17.65
N THR A 24 7.73 13.94 16.73
CA THR A 24 6.69 14.93 17.01
C THR A 24 5.33 14.35 16.64
N THR A 25 4.36 14.46 17.55
CA THR A 25 2.95 14.15 17.24
C THR A 25 2.34 15.31 16.47
N LEU A 26 1.67 14.99 15.37
CA LEU A 26 0.96 15.94 14.51
C LEU A 26 -0.56 15.68 14.61
N THR A 27 -1.37 16.44 13.87
CA THR A 27 -2.81 16.25 13.88
C THR A 27 -3.18 14.84 13.41
N SER A 28 -3.90 14.10 14.24
CA SER A 28 -4.33 12.72 13.94
C SER A 28 -5.30 12.65 12.76
N MET A 29 -5.29 11.53 12.05
CA MET A 29 -6.27 11.24 11.00
C MET A 29 -7.70 11.26 11.56
N PRO A 30 -8.69 11.75 10.78
CA PRO A 30 -10.08 11.67 11.18
C PRO A 30 -10.57 10.22 11.33
N THR A 31 -10.04 9.31 10.51
CA THR A 31 -10.35 7.88 10.55
C THR A 31 -9.17 7.06 11.06
N ALA A 32 -9.39 6.24 12.09
CA ALA A 32 -8.41 5.24 12.52
C ALA A 32 -8.35 4.08 11.51
N ARG A 33 -7.14 3.68 11.08
CA ARG A 33 -6.92 2.70 10.00
C ARG A 33 -5.75 1.77 10.29
N ALA A 34 -5.95 0.48 10.08
CA ALA A 34 -4.89 -0.52 9.91
C ALA A 34 -4.91 -1.03 8.47
N GLY A 35 -3.77 -1.52 7.96
CA GLY A 35 -3.66 -2.03 6.58
C GLY A 35 -3.97 -0.98 5.49
N ALA A 36 -3.89 0.31 5.80
CA ALA A 36 -4.00 1.37 4.79
C ALA A 36 -2.66 1.53 4.07
N THR A 37 -2.71 2.08 2.85
CA THR A 37 -1.51 2.54 2.15
C THR A 37 -1.42 4.06 2.17
N ALA A 38 -0.23 4.60 1.94
CA ALA A 38 -0.01 6.03 1.82
C ALA A 38 0.89 6.37 0.64
N ALA A 39 0.61 7.49 -0.03
CA ALA A 39 1.44 8.03 -1.09
C ALA A 39 1.56 9.55 -0.95
N ALA A 40 2.77 10.08 -1.19
CA ALA A 40 3.02 11.51 -1.22
C ALA A 40 2.94 12.03 -2.65
N VAL A 41 2.21 13.11 -2.87
CA VAL A 41 2.15 13.87 -4.12
C VAL A 41 2.22 15.34 -3.77
N ASP A 42 3.20 16.04 -4.33
CA ASP A 42 3.53 17.42 -3.97
C ASP A 42 3.68 17.57 -2.44
N ASP A 43 3.11 18.62 -1.84
CA ASP A 43 3.17 18.89 -0.39
C ASP A 43 2.03 18.19 0.38
N SER A 44 1.61 17.02 -0.08
CA SER A 44 0.48 16.30 0.52
C SER A 44 0.72 14.80 0.61
N ILE A 45 0.16 14.20 1.66
CA ILE A 45 0.16 12.75 1.85
C ILE A 45 -1.28 12.25 1.80
N PHE A 46 -1.53 11.24 0.98
CA PHE A 46 -2.84 10.62 0.83
C PHE A 46 -2.83 9.27 1.53
N VAL A 47 -3.78 9.05 2.44
CA VAL A 47 -4.00 7.76 3.12
C VAL A 47 -5.23 7.10 2.51
N ILE A 48 -5.04 5.92 1.96
CA ILE A 48 -6.03 5.25 1.11
C ILE A 48 -6.40 3.90 1.72
N GLY A 49 -7.71 3.70 1.91
CA GLY A 49 -8.27 2.42 2.33
C GLY A 49 -7.89 2.01 3.75
N GLY A 50 -7.69 0.71 3.95
CA GLY A 50 -7.46 0.07 5.24
C GLY A 50 -8.72 -0.53 5.85
N ARG A 51 -8.67 -0.82 7.14
CA ARG A 51 -9.74 -1.40 7.94
C ARG A 51 -9.80 -0.80 9.35
N GLN A 52 -10.93 -0.97 10.02
CA GLN A 52 -11.17 -0.48 11.39
C GLN A 52 -11.16 -1.59 12.45
N SER A 53 -10.47 -2.68 12.19
CA SER A 53 -10.22 -3.76 13.14
C SER A 53 -8.77 -4.23 13.08
N THR A 54 -8.31 -4.75 14.20
CA THR A 54 -6.97 -5.34 14.31
C THR A 54 -6.92 -6.72 13.68
N GLY A 55 -5.72 -7.18 13.31
CA GLY A 55 -5.50 -8.54 12.83
C GLY A 55 -4.48 -8.64 11.71
N GLY A 56 -4.50 -9.75 10.99
CA GLY A 56 -3.60 -10.02 9.87
C GLY A 56 -4.15 -9.57 8.52
N PRO A 57 -3.39 -9.79 7.45
CA PRO A 57 -3.84 -9.53 6.09
C PRO A 57 -5.22 -10.11 5.83
N CYS A 58 -6.08 -9.33 5.19
CA CYS A 58 -7.45 -9.75 4.84
C CYS A 58 -8.29 -10.24 6.03
N SER A 59 -7.95 -9.86 7.26
CA SER A 59 -8.76 -10.16 8.43
C SER A 59 -9.56 -8.94 8.88
N GLY A 60 -10.65 -9.19 9.59
CA GLY A 60 -11.51 -8.14 10.11
C GLY A 60 -12.23 -7.34 9.03
N GLY A 61 -12.82 -6.23 9.46
CA GLY A 61 -13.49 -5.24 8.64
C GLY A 61 -14.08 -4.11 9.50
N PRO A 62 -14.92 -3.24 8.93
CA PRO A 62 -15.14 -3.08 7.49
C PRO A 62 -13.88 -2.61 6.78
N TYR A 63 -13.72 -3.00 5.51
CA TYR A 63 -12.72 -2.39 4.62
C TYR A 63 -13.19 -0.99 4.22
N LEU A 64 -12.24 -0.07 4.08
CA LEU A 64 -12.53 1.34 3.88
C LEU A 64 -12.31 1.72 2.42
N GLY A 65 -13.26 2.51 1.90
CA GLY A 65 -13.07 3.25 0.64
C GLY A 65 -12.66 4.70 0.90
N THR A 66 -12.69 5.17 2.15
CA THR A 66 -12.36 6.56 2.48
C THR A 66 -10.90 6.87 2.18
N VAL A 67 -10.67 8.06 1.62
CA VAL A 67 -9.33 8.58 1.30
C VAL A 67 -9.19 9.94 1.96
N GLU A 68 -8.10 10.11 2.71
CA GLU A 68 -7.82 11.32 3.47
C GLU A 68 -6.50 11.93 3.00
N ARG A 69 -6.53 13.21 2.63
CA ARG A 69 -5.37 14.02 2.26
C ARG A 69 -4.92 14.82 3.47
N TYR A 70 -3.66 14.64 3.84
CA TYR A 70 -2.94 15.46 4.80
C TYR A 70 -2.16 16.54 4.07
N ASP A 71 -2.36 17.79 4.47
CA ASP A 71 -1.58 18.94 4.04
C ASP A 71 -0.43 19.15 5.02
N ILE A 72 0.80 19.03 4.53
CA ILE A 72 2.01 19.02 5.37
C ILE A 72 2.30 20.39 5.98
N ASP A 73 1.98 21.46 5.25
CA ASP A 73 2.30 22.83 5.66
C ASP A 73 1.32 23.34 6.74
N THR A 74 0.05 22.97 6.62
CA THR A 74 -0.99 23.45 7.54
C THR A 74 -1.31 22.48 8.67
N ASP A 75 -0.76 21.26 8.66
CA ASP A 75 -1.08 20.19 9.61
C ASP A 75 -2.60 19.90 9.67
N THR A 76 -3.23 19.80 8.50
CA THR A 76 -4.69 19.59 8.41
C THR A 76 -5.06 18.43 7.51
N TRP A 77 -6.18 17.79 7.85
CA TRP A 77 -6.78 16.71 7.06
C TRP A 77 -7.99 17.18 6.28
N SER A 78 -8.19 16.59 5.10
CA SER A 78 -9.40 16.71 4.30
C SER A 78 -9.76 15.37 3.68
N THR A 79 -11.06 15.10 3.54
CA THR A 79 -11.55 13.91 2.82
C THR A 79 -11.65 14.22 1.33
N VAL A 80 -11.15 13.31 0.50
CA VAL A 80 -11.19 13.41 -0.96
C VAL A 80 -12.04 12.29 -1.56
N ALA A 81 -12.13 12.19 -2.89
CA ALA A 81 -12.97 11.19 -3.55
C ALA A 81 -12.61 9.76 -3.07
N PRO A 82 -13.61 8.96 -2.65
CA PRO A 82 -13.36 7.65 -2.08
C PRO A 82 -12.85 6.68 -3.15
N LEU A 83 -12.02 5.74 -2.73
CA LEU A 83 -11.64 4.57 -3.52
C LEU A 83 -12.92 3.82 -3.93
N PRO A 84 -13.16 3.58 -5.23
CA PRO A 84 -14.43 3.03 -5.73
C PRO A 84 -14.78 1.65 -5.17
N ASN A 85 -13.77 0.81 -4.92
CA ASN A 85 -13.93 -0.48 -4.25
C ASN A 85 -13.16 -0.44 -2.92
N PRO A 86 -13.82 -0.47 -1.75
CA PRO A 86 -13.17 -0.47 -0.44
C PRO A 86 -12.15 -1.60 -0.28
N ARG A 87 -10.93 -1.26 0.15
CA ARG A 87 -9.80 -2.21 0.24
C ARG A 87 -8.95 -1.98 1.48
N SER A 88 -8.41 -3.06 2.03
CA SER A 88 -7.27 -3.03 2.96
C SER A 88 -6.07 -3.76 2.36
N ASP A 89 -4.90 -3.62 2.95
CA ASP A 89 -3.67 -4.34 2.59
C ASP A 89 -3.29 -4.19 1.10
N LEU A 90 -3.63 -3.03 0.52
CA LEU A 90 -3.31 -2.63 -0.85
C LEU A 90 -1.94 -1.93 -0.90
N ALA A 91 -1.32 -1.90 -2.08
CA ALA A 91 -0.10 -1.13 -2.33
C ALA A 91 -0.42 0.18 -3.07
N ALA A 92 0.41 1.22 -2.89
CA ALA A 92 0.29 2.46 -3.66
C ALA A 92 1.64 2.95 -4.20
N VAL A 93 1.60 3.64 -5.33
CA VAL A 93 2.75 4.33 -5.93
C VAL A 93 2.31 5.70 -6.45
N ALA A 94 3.03 6.74 -6.06
CA ALA A 94 2.92 8.06 -6.69
C ALA A 94 3.80 8.11 -7.95
N HIS A 95 3.22 8.56 -9.07
CA HIS A 95 3.93 8.75 -10.34
C HIS A 95 3.23 9.82 -11.19
N GLY A 96 3.99 10.78 -11.73
CA GLY A 96 3.45 11.81 -12.62
C GLY A 96 2.32 12.66 -12.00
N GLY A 97 2.38 12.94 -10.70
CA GLY A 97 1.34 13.68 -9.97
C GLY A 97 0.06 12.87 -9.67
N LYS A 98 0.06 11.57 -9.96
CA LYS A 98 -1.08 10.66 -9.75
C LYS A 98 -0.70 9.55 -8.78
N ILE A 99 -1.71 8.88 -8.21
CA ILE A 99 -1.51 7.77 -7.27
C ILE A 99 -2.15 6.52 -7.86
N PHE A 100 -1.34 5.49 -8.08
CA PHE A 100 -1.81 4.18 -8.51
C PHE A 100 -1.92 3.28 -7.28
N VAL A 101 -3.01 2.53 -7.18
CA VAL A 101 -3.20 1.51 -6.14
C VAL A 101 -3.38 0.13 -6.75
N PHE A 102 -2.86 -0.88 -6.08
CA PHE A 102 -2.75 -2.24 -6.59
C PHE A 102 -3.26 -3.24 -5.56
N GLY A 103 -4.18 -4.10 -6.00
CA GLY A 103 -4.63 -5.25 -5.22
C GLY A 103 -5.24 -4.87 -3.88
N GLY A 104 -5.06 -5.76 -2.90
CA GLY A 104 -5.62 -5.65 -1.55
C GLY A 104 -6.77 -6.61 -1.30
N CYS A 105 -7.32 -6.53 -0.09
CA CYS A 105 -8.43 -7.34 0.38
C CYS A 105 -9.74 -6.58 0.23
N THR A 106 -10.74 -7.23 -0.37
CA THR A 106 -12.11 -6.75 -0.57
C THR A 106 -13.10 -7.73 0.06
N GLY A 107 -14.40 -7.42 -0.02
CA GLY A 107 -15.46 -8.27 0.54
C GLY A 107 -15.80 -7.86 1.97
N THR A 108 -16.08 -8.86 2.82
CA THR A 108 -16.47 -8.62 4.21
C THR A 108 -15.54 -9.36 5.17
N ALA A 109 -15.60 -9.00 6.45
CA ALA A 109 -14.83 -9.68 7.50
C ALA A 109 -15.09 -11.19 7.58
N SER A 110 -16.30 -11.65 7.20
CA SER A 110 -16.67 -13.07 7.19
C SER A 110 -16.42 -13.77 5.86
N ALA A 111 -16.15 -13.02 4.79
CA ALA A 111 -15.90 -13.53 3.45
C ALA A 111 -14.90 -12.60 2.73
N PRO A 112 -13.63 -12.58 3.19
CA PRO A 112 -12.61 -11.76 2.55
C PRO A 112 -12.24 -12.35 1.19
N SER A 113 -11.90 -11.48 0.25
CA SER A 113 -11.39 -11.83 -1.07
C SER A 113 -10.15 -11.01 -1.38
N VAL A 114 -9.23 -11.58 -2.15
CA VAL A 114 -8.07 -10.84 -2.66
C VAL A 114 -8.36 -10.39 -4.09
N THR A 115 -8.08 -9.13 -4.39
CA THR A 115 -8.30 -8.56 -5.73
C THR A 115 -7.00 -8.37 -6.50
N ASN A 116 -7.11 -8.32 -7.83
CA ASN A 116 -6.05 -7.89 -8.76
C ASN A 116 -6.33 -6.52 -9.38
N GLU A 117 -7.34 -5.81 -8.89
CA GLU A 117 -7.73 -4.50 -9.41
C GLU A 117 -6.59 -3.46 -9.29
N VAL A 118 -6.57 -2.56 -10.27
CA VAL A 118 -5.66 -1.42 -10.36
C VAL A 118 -6.51 -0.19 -10.59
N ASP A 119 -6.29 0.85 -9.80
CA ASP A 119 -6.97 2.14 -9.94
C ASP A 119 -5.99 3.29 -9.82
N MET A 120 -6.28 4.38 -10.50
CA MET A 120 -5.47 5.60 -10.45
C MET A 120 -6.30 6.77 -9.94
N TYR A 121 -5.82 7.41 -8.88
CA TYR A 121 -6.36 8.65 -8.37
C TYR A 121 -5.62 9.84 -8.97
N ASP A 122 -6.39 10.82 -9.44
CA ASP A 122 -5.91 12.12 -9.88
C ASP A 122 -6.25 13.19 -8.83
N PRO A 123 -5.26 13.68 -8.05
CA PRO A 123 -5.47 14.75 -7.09
C PRO A 123 -5.94 16.08 -7.71
N GLN A 124 -5.62 16.36 -8.97
CA GLN A 124 -5.99 17.63 -9.62
C GLN A 124 -7.49 17.68 -9.94
N THR A 125 -8.05 16.56 -10.37
CA THR A 125 -9.49 16.45 -10.69
C THR A 125 -10.31 15.86 -9.55
N ASN A 126 -9.66 15.34 -8.51
CA ASN A 126 -10.28 14.61 -7.42
C ASN A 126 -11.16 13.45 -7.92
N THR A 127 -10.62 12.63 -8.82
CA THR A 127 -11.35 11.51 -9.42
C THR A 127 -10.48 10.26 -9.52
N TRP A 128 -11.16 9.10 -9.57
CA TRP A 128 -10.55 7.80 -9.82
C TRP A 128 -10.78 7.37 -11.27
N ALA A 129 -9.72 6.89 -11.92
CA ALA A 129 -9.82 6.04 -13.10
C ALA A 129 -9.80 4.59 -12.65
N THR A 130 -10.86 3.85 -13.00
CA THR A 130 -11.03 2.43 -12.70
C THR A 130 -10.92 1.60 -13.98
N GLY A 131 -10.78 0.27 -13.82
CA GLY A 131 -10.73 -0.64 -14.96
C GLY A 131 -9.43 -0.57 -15.76
N LEU A 132 -8.34 -0.11 -15.13
CA LEU A 132 -6.98 -0.29 -15.65
C LEU A 132 -6.68 -1.80 -15.74
N THR A 133 -5.73 -2.16 -16.60
CA THR A 133 -5.37 -3.56 -16.82
C THR A 133 -4.97 -4.19 -15.48
N PRO A 134 -5.68 -5.25 -15.03
CA PRO A 134 -5.50 -5.80 -13.69
C PRO A 134 -4.18 -6.55 -13.56
N MET A 135 -3.68 -6.70 -12.33
CA MET A 135 -2.52 -7.54 -12.06
C MET A 135 -2.75 -8.97 -12.57
N PRO A 136 -1.72 -9.65 -13.13
CA PRO A 136 -1.85 -11.04 -13.54
C PRO A 136 -2.17 -11.97 -12.36
N THR A 137 -1.68 -11.64 -11.16
CA THR A 137 -1.98 -12.35 -9.92
C THR A 137 -2.74 -11.45 -8.93
N ALA A 138 -3.88 -11.92 -8.41
CA ALA A 138 -4.60 -11.25 -7.32
C ALA A 138 -3.81 -11.34 -6.02
N ARG A 139 -3.48 -10.18 -5.43
CA ARG A 139 -2.56 -10.10 -4.30
C ARG A 139 -2.95 -8.99 -3.31
N ALA A 140 -2.83 -9.30 -2.03
CA ALA A 140 -2.84 -8.35 -0.92
C ALA A 140 -1.48 -8.38 -0.20
N SER A 141 -1.22 -7.39 0.67
CA SER A 141 0.02 -7.24 1.43
C SER A 141 1.29 -7.34 0.58
N LEU A 142 1.17 -6.95 -0.70
CA LEU A 142 2.26 -6.80 -1.63
C LEU A 142 2.96 -5.46 -1.44
N VAL A 143 4.16 -5.34 -1.99
CA VAL A 143 4.86 -4.07 -2.07
C VAL A 143 4.88 -3.57 -3.51
N ALA A 144 4.88 -2.26 -3.68
CA ALA A 144 5.02 -1.62 -4.98
C ALA A 144 6.10 -0.53 -4.94
N GLY A 145 6.92 -0.47 -5.99
CA GLY A 145 7.92 0.58 -6.21
C GLY A 145 8.01 0.90 -7.70
N HIS A 146 8.59 2.05 -8.07
CA HIS A 146 8.71 2.42 -9.48
C HIS A 146 10.15 2.72 -9.90
N SER A 147 10.42 2.53 -11.18
CA SER A 147 11.63 2.97 -11.85
C SER A 147 11.25 3.50 -13.23
N GLY A 148 11.31 4.82 -13.44
CA GLY A 148 10.70 5.46 -14.60
C GLY A 148 9.17 5.25 -14.61
N ASP A 149 8.62 4.88 -15.76
CA ASP A 149 7.18 4.65 -15.97
C ASP A 149 6.74 3.20 -15.64
N GLN A 150 7.64 2.42 -15.04
CA GLN A 150 7.40 1.03 -14.68
C GLN A 150 7.18 0.90 -13.17
N VAL A 151 6.07 0.27 -12.79
CA VAL A 151 5.74 -0.08 -11.41
C VAL A 151 5.95 -1.57 -11.21
N TYR A 152 6.72 -1.93 -10.19
CA TYR A 152 7.03 -3.31 -9.82
C TYR A 152 6.16 -3.69 -8.64
N ALA A 153 5.22 -4.62 -8.86
CA ALA A 153 4.35 -5.19 -7.84
C ALA A 153 4.94 -6.54 -7.39
N ILE A 154 5.49 -6.57 -6.19
CA ILE A 154 6.36 -7.66 -5.71
C ILE A 154 5.77 -8.34 -4.47
N GLY A 155 5.85 -9.66 -4.42
CA GLY A 155 5.43 -10.43 -3.24
C GLY A 155 3.92 -10.39 -3.00
N GLY A 156 3.49 -10.34 -1.75
CA GLY A 156 2.09 -10.38 -1.32
C GLY A 156 1.54 -11.78 -1.11
N THR A 157 0.23 -11.88 -0.95
CA THR A 157 -0.51 -13.14 -0.75
C THR A 157 -1.75 -13.19 -1.61
N ASP A 158 -2.09 -14.37 -2.11
CA ASP A 158 -3.34 -14.64 -2.82
C ASP A 158 -4.49 -15.04 -1.87
N GLY A 159 -4.28 -14.90 -0.55
CA GLY A 159 -5.21 -15.34 0.49
C GLY A 159 -4.97 -16.78 0.96
N ALA A 160 -4.16 -17.56 0.23
CA ALA A 160 -3.77 -18.91 0.63
C ALA A 160 -2.28 -19.00 1.02
N SER A 161 -1.41 -18.29 0.30
CA SER A 161 0.04 -18.38 0.50
C SER A 161 0.76 -17.11 0.09
N ALA A 162 1.87 -16.82 0.77
CA ALA A 162 2.80 -15.78 0.35
C ALA A 162 3.34 -16.10 -1.06
N LYS A 163 3.56 -15.05 -1.85
CA LYS A 163 4.07 -15.12 -3.23
C LYS A 163 5.45 -14.53 -3.31
N ASN A 164 6.23 -15.01 -4.27
CA ASN A 164 7.53 -14.44 -4.64
C ASN A 164 7.48 -13.74 -6.00
N VAL A 165 6.31 -13.62 -6.62
CA VAL A 165 6.16 -13.07 -7.97
C VAL A 165 6.58 -11.60 -8.02
N ASN A 166 7.13 -11.23 -9.18
CA ASN A 166 7.56 -9.88 -9.52
C ASN A 166 6.90 -9.52 -10.86
N GLU A 167 5.86 -8.71 -10.81
CA GLU A 167 5.06 -8.32 -11.97
C GLU A 167 5.25 -6.82 -12.20
N VAL A 168 5.45 -6.41 -13.45
CA VAL A 168 5.78 -5.03 -13.82
C VAL A 168 4.66 -4.45 -14.65
N TYR A 169 4.08 -3.36 -14.16
CA TYR A 169 3.09 -2.56 -14.84
C TYR A 169 3.75 -1.39 -15.56
N ASP A 170 3.51 -1.28 -16.85
CA ASP A 170 3.90 -0.13 -17.66
C ASP A 170 2.74 0.87 -17.69
N ILE A 171 2.93 2.01 -17.02
CA ILE A 171 1.91 3.06 -16.89
C ILE A 171 1.53 3.62 -18.27
N SER A 172 2.49 3.76 -19.18
CA SER A 172 2.27 4.36 -20.50
C SER A 172 1.47 3.47 -21.44
N ARG A 173 1.55 2.15 -21.24
CA ARG A 173 0.92 1.13 -22.08
C ARG A 173 -0.30 0.49 -21.45
N ASP A 174 -0.56 0.76 -20.16
CA ASP A 174 -1.54 0.04 -19.35
C ASP A 174 -1.41 -1.49 -19.56
N SER A 175 -0.22 -2.03 -19.27
CA SER A 175 0.08 -3.43 -19.56
C SER A 175 1.03 -4.05 -18.55
N TRP A 176 0.92 -5.37 -18.38
CA TRP A 176 1.73 -6.13 -17.44
C TRP A 176 2.75 -7.03 -18.15
N SER A 177 3.88 -7.21 -17.49
CA SER A 177 4.88 -8.22 -17.82
C SER A 177 5.38 -8.91 -16.54
N SER A 178 5.95 -10.10 -16.69
CA SER A 178 6.57 -10.82 -15.56
C SER A 178 8.08 -10.64 -15.58
N ASN A 179 8.65 -10.34 -14.42
CA ASN A 179 10.09 -10.25 -14.21
C ASN A 179 10.56 -11.40 -13.30
N THR A 180 11.88 -11.48 -13.10
CA THR A 180 12.51 -12.47 -12.21
C THR A 180 11.86 -12.42 -10.81
N PRO A 181 11.29 -13.54 -10.33
CA PRO A 181 10.72 -13.63 -8.99
C PRO A 181 11.76 -13.40 -7.89
N MET A 182 11.30 -13.00 -6.70
CA MET A 182 12.12 -13.06 -5.50
C MET A 182 12.55 -14.52 -5.23
N PRO A 183 13.76 -14.75 -4.69
CA PRO A 183 14.16 -16.07 -4.19
C PRO A 183 13.20 -16.59 -3.10
N THR A 184 12.67 -15.68 -2.28
CA THR A 184 11.80 -16.01 -1.14
C THR A 184 10.41 -15.39 -1.33
N ALA A 185 9.35 -16.16 -1.11
CA ALA A 185 8.00 -15.61 -1.08
C ALA A 185 7.78 -14.74 0.17
N ARG A 186 7.13 -13.59 0.03
CA ARG A 186 6.98 -12.63 1.14
C ARG A 186 5.66 -11.92 1.03
N GLN A 187 4.99 -11.74 2.16
CA GLN A 187 3.88 -10.79 2.34
C GLN A 187 4.21 -9.88 3.51
N GLU A 188 3.51 -8.76 3.65
CA GLU A 188 3.71 -7.79 4.75
C GLU A 188 5.15 -7.25 4.79
N ALA A 189 5.83 -7.23 3.65
CA ALA A 189 7.17 -6.67 3.52
C ALA A 189 7.09 -5.13 3.43
N GLY A 190 8.20 -4.47 3.75
CA GLY A 190 8.44 -3.08 3.34
C GLY A 190 9.19 -3.04 2.02
N ALA A 191 9.00 -1.97 1.23
CA ALA A 191 9.86 -1.71 0.08
C ALA A 191 10.26 -0.24 -0.04
N HIS A 192 11.42 -0.03 -0.64
CA HIS A 192 11.92 1.30 -0.97
C HIS A 192 12.68 1.29 -2.30
N SER A 193 12.51 2.35 -3.10
CA SER A 193 13.23 2.53 -4.36
C SER A 193 14.36 3.54 -4.17
N HIS A 194 15.60 3.16 -4.48
CA HIS A 194 16.75 4.07 -4.36
C HIS A 194 17.84 3.73 -5.37
N GLY A 195 18.33 4.74 -6.11
CA GLY A 195 19.44 4.58 -7.05
C GLY A 195 19.17 3.54 -8.14
N GLY A 196 17.97 3.52 -8.70
CA GLY A 196 17.54 2.56 -9.73
C GLY A 196 17.51 1.12 -9.24
N ARG A 197 17.17 0.90 -7.96
CA ARG A 197 17.01 -0.41 -7.34
C ARG A 197 15.77 -0.40 -6.46
N ILE A 198 15.18 -1.58 -6.28
CA ILE A 198 14.07 -1.82 -5.35
C ILE A 198 14.57 -2.76 -4.26
N TYR A 199 14.42 -2.33 -3.01
CA TYR A 199 14.78 -3.07 -1.83
C TYR A 199 13.50 -3.60 -1.19
N VAL A 200 13.44 -4.91 -0.92
CA VAL A 200 12.35 -5.56 -0.19
C VAL A 200 12.90 -6.04 1.15
N VAL A 201 12.32 -5.53 2.23
CA VAL A 201 12.84 -5.68 3.60
C VAL A 201 11.80 -6.40 4.45
N GLY A 202 12.23 -7.45 5.14
CA GLY A 202 11.38 -8.22 6.05
C GLY A 202 10.25 -8.98 5.34
N GLY A 203 9.06 -8.97 5.96
CA GLY A 203 7.92 -9.78 5.59
C GLY A 203 7.86 -11.12 6.33
N ALA A 204 6.82 -11.91 6.04
CA ALA A 204 6.53 -13.16 6.74
C ALA A 204 6.32 -14.36 5.81
N GLN A 205 6.64 -15.55 6.33
CA GLN A 205 6.22 -16.85 5.81
C GLN A 205 5.84 -17.79 6.98
N PRO A 206 4.56 -18.17 7.21
CA PRO A 206 3.26 -17.64 6.72
C PRO A 206 2.79 -16.39 7.51
N ALA A 207 1.55 -15.90 7.28
CA ALA A 207 1.00 -14.72 7.99
C ALA A 207 0.99 -14.99 9.50
N PHE A 208 1.61 -14.10 10.28
CA PHE A 208 1.91 -14.31 11.71
C PHE A 208 2.64 -15.63 12.03
N GLY A 209 3.73 -15.92 11.32
CA GLY A 209 4.68 -16.96 11.66
C GLY A 209 6.05 -16.64 11.06
N SER A 210 7.09 -16.62 11.92
CA SER A 210 8.49 -16.29 11.60
C SER A 210 8.67 -15.05 10.70
N SER A 211 8.85 -13.89 11.32
CA SER A 211 9.45 -12.73 10.65
C SER A 211 10.82 -13.14 10.09
N THR A 212 11.07 -12.88 8.81
CA THR A 212 12.40 -13.09 8.25
C THR A 212 13.26 -11.84 8.43
N ASP A 213 14.55 -12.03 8.74
CA ASP A 213 15.59 -11.00 8.74
C ASP A 213 16.23 -10.82 7.35
N ALA A 214 15.81 -11.60 6.35
CA ALA A 214 16.34 -11.52 5.01
C ALA A 214 15.93 -10.20 4.33
N ASN A 215 16.90 -9.52 3.72
CA ASN A 215 16.70 -8.32 2.93
C ASN A 215 17.15 -8.60 1.50
N GLU A 216 16.30 -8.34 0.52
CA GLU A 216 16.59 -8.60 -0.89
C GLU A 216 16.64 -7.28 -1.66
N VAL A 217 17.62 -7.16 -2.56
CA VAL A 217 17.77 -6.03 -3.47
C VAL A 217 17.73 -6.53 -4.89
N PHE A 218 16.90 -5.90 -5.72
CA PHE A 218 16.86 -6.15 -7.15
C PHE A 218 17.21 -4.88 -7.92
N LYS A 219 17.89 -5.08 -9.06
CA LYS A 219 18.17 -4.02 -10.02
C LYS A 219 17.23 -4.21 -11.23
N PRO A 220 16.22 -3.34 -11.40
CA PRO A 220 15.44 -3.17 -12.63
C PRO A 220 16.21 -3.39 -13.92
#